data_AF-A0A7W0JJC6-F1
#
_entry.id   AF-A0A7W0JJC6-F1
#
_cell.length_a   1.000
_cell.length_b   1.000
_cell.length_c   1.000
_cell.angle_alpha   90.00
_cell.angle_beta   90.00
_cell.angle_gamma   90.00
#
_symmetry.space_group_name_H-M   'P 1'
#
loop_
_entity.id
_entity.type
_entity.pdbx_description
1 polymer ?
#
loop_
_entity_poly.entity_id
_entity_poly.type
_entity_poly.pdbx_seq_one_letter_code
_entity_poly.pdbx_strand_id
1 'polypeptide(L)'
;LYTYAGVRPLPFVSRADEGGVTRRHFIRESRLGGLFSIVGGKLTTSRSLSEQTVDMLFERLGRRAPACTTASELLPGAATAGGEGFQAFAESFPKWSGLQVKSSSRLLKIYGTRAREVCRLASEHPELREPFCEETGSIGAEVVFSFRHEMAETLGDCLLRRTLVGLDSSVGTDAVERAARLARKFLSWDEGRAAREVEDYLRYVERFK
;
A
#
# COMPACT_ATOMS: atom_id res chain seq x y z
N LEU A 1 -0.96 -22.01 2.78
CA LEU A 1 -0.16 -21.28 3.79
C LEU A 1 0.69 -20.26 3.03
N TYR A 2 0.57 -18.96 3.34
CA TYR A 2 1.41 -17.93 2.71
C TYR A 2 2.71 -17.75 3.49
N THR A 3 3.84 -17.64 2.81
CA THR A 3 5.15 -17.35 3.42
C THR A 3 5.79 -16.15 2.76
N TYR A 4 6.63 -15.41 3.49
CA TYR A 4 7.42 -14.34 2.90
C TYR A 4 8.77 -14.24 3.60
N ALA A 5 9.75 -13.73 2.87
CA ALA A 5 11.06 -13.38 3.39
C ALA A 5 11.35 -11.91 3.08
N GLY A 6 12.17 -11.28 3.92
CA GLY A 6 12.62 -9.91 3.71
C GLY A 6 14.06 -9.76 4.19
N VAL A 7 14.83 -8.94 3.49
CA VAL A 7 16.21 -8.62 3.86
C VAL A 7 16.20 -7.34 4.67
N ARG A 8 16.92 -7.34 5.81
CA ARG A 8 17.10 -6.13 6.62
C ARG A 8 18.35 -5.40 6.13
N PRO A 9 18.25 -4.13 5.67
CA PRO A 9 19.40 -3.38 5.18
C PRO A 9 20.22 -2.84 6.36
N LEU A 10 21.01 -3.71 7.00
CA LEU A 10 21.83 -3.36 8.16
C LEU A 10 23.20 -2.80 7.73
N PRO A 11 23.81 -1.90 8.52
CA PRO A 11 25.18 -1.46 8.28
C PRO A 11 26.14 -2.65 8.34
N PHE A 12 27.12 -2.69 7.43
CA PHE A 12 28.17 -3.70 7.45
C PHE A 12 29.06 -3.54 8.69
N VAL A 13 29.37 -4.66 9.36
CA VAL A 13 30.30 -4.73 10.48
C VAL A 13 31.23 -5.94 10.25
N SER A 14 32.54 -5.73 10.29
CA SER A 14 33.54 -6.71 9.83
C SER A 14 33.67 -7.96 10.71
N ARG A 15 33.18 -7.95 11.94
CA ARG A 15 33.23 -9.06 12.90
C ARG A 15 32.10 -8.97 13.92
N ALA A 16 30.88 -9.36 13.55
CA ALA A 16 29.79 -9.56 14.50
C ALA A 16 28.90 -10.72 14.04
N ASP A 17 28.50 -11.56 14.99
CA ASP A 17 27.35 -12.46 14.90
C ASP A 17 26.14 -11.66 14.38
N GLU A 18 25.31 -12.17 13.46
CA GLU A 18 24.28 -11.35 12.80
C GLU A 18 23.29 -10.70 13.80
N GLY A 19 23.16 -11.28 15.00
CA GLY A 19 22.37 -10.74 16.11
C GLY A 19 22.96 -9.49 16.80
N GLY A 20 24.26 -9.24 16.68
CA GLY A 20 24.99 -8.13 17.32
C GLY A 20 25.09 -6.85 16.50
N VAL A 21 24.64 -6.86 15.24
CA VAL A 21 24.68 -5.70 14.35
C VAL A 21 23.70 -4.63 14.83
N THR A 22 24.20 -3.39 15.00
CA THR A 22 23.38 -2.29 15.53
C THR A 22 22.17 -2.02 14.62
N ARG A 23 20.98 -1.91 15.24
CA ARG A 23 19.73 -1.58 14.54
C ARG A 23 19.50 -0.07 14.37
N ARG A 24 20.55 0.74 14.55
CA ARG A 24 20.51 2.18 14.33
C ARG A 24 20.49 2.48 12.84
N HIS A 25 19.85 3.58 12.45
CA HIS A 25 19.91 4.09 11.10
C HIS A 25 21.09 5.06 10.96
N PHE A 26 21.57 5.23 9.73
CA PHE A 26 22.62 6.17 9.38
C PHE A 26 22.21 6.95 8.14
N ILE A 27 22.45 8.25 8.15
CA ILE A 27 22.37 9.09 6.96
C ILE A 27 23.81 9.45 6.62
N ARG A 28 24.25 9.16 5.39
CA ARG A 28 25.62 9.43 4.94
C ARG A 28 25.62 10.21 3.64
N GLU A 29 26.36 11.31 3.60
CA GLU A 29 26.69 11.97 2.34
C GLU A 29 27.84 11.22 1.66
N SER A 30 27.76 11.08 0.33
CA SER A 30 28.86 10.59 -0.49
C SER A 30 30.08 11.51 -0.37
N ARG A 31 31.28 10.93 -0.50
CA ARG A 31 32.54 11.71 -0.53
C ARG A 31 32.60 12.69 -1.71
N LEU A 32 31.87 12.40 -2.79
CA LEU A 32 31.76 13.28 -3.95
C LEU A 32 30.76 14.43 -3.73
N GLY A 33 30.04 14.44 -2.60
CA GLY A 33 29.02 15.41 -2.25
C GLY A 33 27.71 15.22 -3.01
N GLY A 34 26.63 15.81 -2.49
CA GLY A 34 25.34 15.93 -3.21
C GLY A 34 24.51 14.66 -3.30
N LEU A 35 24.98 13.54 -2.72
CA LEU A 35 24.23 12.29 -2.62
C LEU A 35 24.13 11.86 -1.16
N PHE A 36 22.91 11.76 -0.63
CA PHE A 36 22.63 11.26 0.72
C PHE A 36 22.07 9.85 0.65
N SER A 37 22.62 8.94 1.44
CA SER A 37 22.22 7.55 1.55
C SER A 37 21.68 7.25 2.94
N ILE A 38 20.52 6.61 3.01
CA ILE A 38 19.95 6.09 4.25
C ILE A 38 20.28 4.61 4.36
N VAL A 39 20.96 4.22 5.43
CA VAL A 39 21.29 2.82 5.73
C VAL A 39 20.58 2.40 7.02
N GLY A 40 19.84 1.29 6.95
CA GLY A 40 18.97 0.85 8.05
C GLY A 40 17.64 1.61 8.09
N GLY A 41 17.13 1.81 9.30
CA GLY A 41 15.80 2.39 9.52
C GLY A 41 14.75 1.33 9.85
N LYS A 42 13.93 1.61 10.86
CA LYS A 42 12.77 0.80 11.22
C LYS A 42 11.51 1.50 10.72
N LEU A 43 10.48 0.72 10.43
CA LEU A 43 9.16 1.27 10.10
C LEU A 43 8.66 2.23 11.18
N THR A 44 8.87 1.89 12.46
CA THR A 44 8.46 2.70 13.62
C THR A 44 9.19 4.04 13.76
N THR A 45 10.38 4.19 13.15
CA THR A 45 11.18 5.43 13.22
C THR A 45 11.22 6.18 11.90
N SER A 46 10.47 5.72 10.89
CA SER A 46 10.52 6.23 9.52
C SER A 46 10.25 7.74 9.43
N ARG A 47 9.26 8.25 10.16
CA ARG A 47 8.92 9.69 10.22
C ARG A 47 10.09 10.55 10.70
N SER A 48 10.64 10.24 11.89
CA SER A 48 11.75 11.02 12.46
C SER A 48 13.02 10.89 11.63
N LEU A 49 13.28 9.73 11.02
CA LEU A 49 14.38 9.55 10.08
C LEU A 49 14.20 10.40 8.81
N SER A 50 12.97 10.51 8.31
CA SER A 50 12.66 11.35 7.14
C SER A 50 12.85 12.83 7.46
N GLU A 51 12.36 13.28 8.62
CA GLU A 51 12.57 14.64 9.14
C GLU A 51 14.06 14.99 9.22
N GLN A 52 14.86 14.17 9.90
CA GLN A 52 16.33 14.36 10.00
C GLN A 52 17.00 14.41 8.62
N THR A 53 16.58 13.55 7.69
CA THR A 53 17.14 13.54 6.33
C THR A 53 16.83 14.83 5.59
N VAL A 54 15.59 15.32 5.69
CA VAL A 54 15.18 16.59 5.05
C VAL A 54 15.93 17.78 5.66
N ASP A 55 16.10 17.82 6.98
CA ASP A 55 16.84 18.88 7.67
C ASP A 55 18.31 18.95 7.18
N MET A 56 18.97 17.79 7.09
CA MET A 56 20.34 17.70 6.54
C MET A 56 20.42 18.20 5.08
N LEU A 57 19.39 17.93 4.26
CA LEU A 57 19.33 18.43 2.90
C LEU A 57 19.19 19.96 2.85
N PHE A 58 18.37 20.55 3.72
CA PHE A 58 18.24 22.01 3.82
C PHE A 58 19.56 22.68 4.21
N GLU A 59 20.24 22.15 5.24
CA GLU A 59 21.57 22.62 5.65
C GLU A 59 22.56 22.55 4.48
N ARG A 60 22.61 21.42 3.78
CA ARG A 60 23.50 21.22 2.64
C ARG A 60 23.24 22.17 1.47
N LEU A 61 21.99 22.56 1.28
CA LEU A 61 21.56 23.53 0.27
C LEU A 61 21.78 24.98 0.71
N GLY A 62 22.28 25.23 1.93
CA GLY A 62 22.44 26.58 2.50
C GLY A 62 21.09 27.26 2.72
N ARG A 63 20.03 26.49 2.96
CA ARG A 63 18.66 26.99 3.13
C ARG A 63 18.18 26.71 4.55
N ARG A 64 17.31 27.60 5.06
CA ARG A 64 16.61 27.36 6.31
C ARG A 64 15.44 26.39 6.07
N ALA A 65 15.41 25.28 6.81
CA ALA A 65 14.27 24.37 6.80
C ALA A 65 13.02 25.05 7.38
N PRO A 66 11.82 24.84 6.79
CA PRO A 66 10.57 25.18 7.45
C PRO A 66 10.36 24.28 8.67
N ALA A 67 9.46 24.69 9.58
CA ALA A 67 9.08 23.82 10.69
C ALA A 67 8.41 22.53 10.16
N CYS A 68 8.88 21.37 10.64
CA CYS A 68 8.30 20.09 10.27
C CYS A 68 6.94 19.89 10.95
N THR A 69 5.91 19.61 10.16
CA THR A 69 4.52 19.38 10.61
C THR A 69 4.12 17.91 10.63
N THR A 70 4.98 17.02 10.13
CA THR A 70 4.64 15.60 9.89
C THR A 70 4.30 14.80 11.14
N ALA A 71 4.59 15.32 12.33
CA ALA A 71 4.22 14.69 13.60
C ALA A 71 2.72 14.78 13.92
N SER A 72 2.04 15.80 13.39
CA SER A 72 0.60 16.04 13.60
C SER A 72 -0.22 15.95 12.30
N GLU A 73 0.45 15.88 11.15
CA GLU A 73 -0.21 15.72 9.86
C GLU A 73 -0.81 14.33 9.70
N LEU A 74 -2.07 14.27 9.29
CA LEU A 74 -2.79 13.03 9.09
C LEU A 74 -2.39 12.41 7.74
N LEU A 75 -2.04 11.12 7.75
CA LEU A 75 -1.84 10.37 6.52
C LEU A 75 -3.16 10.22 5.73
N PRO A 76 -3.10 10.06 4.40
CA PRO A 76 -4.29 9.78 3.59
C PRO A 76 -5.10 8.61 4.16
N GLY A 77 -6.40 8.80 4.32
CA GLY A 77 -7.30 7.81 4.95
C GLY A 77 -7.47 7.94 6.47
N ALA A 78 -6.72 8.83 7.14
CA ALA A 78 -6.91 9.12 8.56
C ALA A 78 -7.83 10.33 8.82
N ALA A 79 -7.98 11.24 7.85
CA ALA A 79 -8.78 12.46 8.02
C ALA A 79 -10.29 12.16 8.02
N THR A 80 -11.01 12.70 9.01
CA THR A 80 -12.48 12.63 9.07
C THR A 80 -13.10 13.99 8.78
N ALA A 81 -14.23 13.99 8.06
CA ALA A 81 -15.00 15.20 7.85
C ALA A 81 -15.68 15.62 9.16
N GLY A 82 -15.68 16.92 9.48
CA GLY A 82 -16.48 17.47 10.59
C GLY A 82 -15.94 17.27 12.00
N GLY A 83 -14.76 16.65 12.18
CA GLY A 83 -14.12 16.51 13.50
C GLY A 83 -14.74 15.46 14.42
N GLU A 84 -15.74 14.70 13.95
CA GLU A 84 -16.46 13.66 14.71
C GLU A 84 -15.59 12.42 15.03
N GLY A 85 -14.42 12.31 14.39
CA GLY A 85 -13.46 11.22 14.62
C GLY A 85 -13.78 9.96 13.82
N PHE A 86 -12.78 9.06 13.74
CA PHE A 86 -12.84 7.88 12.87
C PHE A 86 -13.96 6.91 13.24
N GLN A 87 -14.31 6.83 14.52
CA GLN A 87 -15.32 5.92 15.03
C GLN A 87 -16.72 6.25 14.48
N ALA A 88 -17.13 7.51 14.55
CA ALA A 88 -18.42 7.95 14.00
C ALA A 88 -18.49 7.74 12.47
N PHE A 89 -17.37 7.98 11.77
CA PHE A 89 -17.25 7.66 10.35
C PHE A 89 -17.44 6.15 10.09
N ALA A 90 -16.73 5.31 10.84
CA ALA A 90 -16.77 3.86 10.68
C ALA A 90 -18.16 3.27 10.95
N GLU A 91 -18.90 3.82 11.92
CA GLU A 91 -20.27 3.42 12.26
C GLU A 91 -21.29 3.80 11.18
N SER A 92 -21.15 4.98 10.58
CA SER A 92 -22.05 5.46 9.52
C SER A 92 -21.73 4.87 8.14
N PHE A 93 -20.49 4.45 7.91
CA PHE A 93 -20.01 4.02 6.58
C PHE A 93 -20.77 2.83 5.97
N PRO A 94 -21.07 1.73 6.68
CA PRO A 94 -21.78 0.59 6.09
C PRO A 94 -23.17 0.96 5.53
N LYS A 95 -23.90 1.81 6.25
CA LYS A 95 -25.21 2.31 5.78
C LYS A 95 -25.05 3.20 4.56
N TRP A 96 -24.03 4.05 4.54
CA TRP A 96 -23.75 4.94 3.41
C TRP A 96 -23.25 4.19 2.17
N SER A 97 -22.42 3.16 2.34
CA SER A 97 -21.79 2.42 1.22
C SER A 97 -22.80 1.53 0.49
N GLY A 98 -23.77 0.97 1.22
CA GLY A 98 -24.72 -0.02 0.71
C GLY A 98 -24.06 -1.37 0.36
N LEU A 99 -22.82 -1.59 0.81
CA LEU A 99 -22.09 -2.85 0.58
C LEU A 99 -22.41 -3.87 1.66
N GLN A 100 -22.14 -5.15 1.36
CA GLN A 100 -22.17 -6.21 2.36
C GLN A 100 -21.27 -5.86 3.56
N VAL A 101 -21.66 -6.33 4.75
CA VAL A 101 -20.94 -6.05 6.01
C VAL A 101 -19.46 -6.40 5.90
N LYS A 102 -19.15 -7.57 5.31
CA LYS A 102 -17.77 -8.05 5.10
C LYS A 102 -16.93 -7.06 4.29
N SER A 103 -17.41 -6.62 3.13
CA SER A 103 -16.74 -5.64 2.26
C SER A 103 -16.61 -4.29 2.96
N SER A 104 -17.68 -3.79 3.58
CA SER A 104 -17.66 -2.50 4.29
C SER A 104 -16.63 -2.47 5.43
N SER A 105 -16.64 -3.48 6.30
CA SER A 105 -15.69 -3.57 7.41
C SER A 105 -14.25 -3.69 6.93
N ARG A 106 -14.02 -4.40 5.82
CA ARG A 106 -12.70 -4.53 5.23
C ARG A 106 -12.20 -3.23 4.62
N LEU A 107 -13.03 -2.52 3.84
CA LEU A 107 -12.64 -1.24 3.25
C LEU A 107 -12.20 -0.24 4.32
N LEU A 108 -12.90 -0.20 5.46
CA LEU A 108 -12.51 0.65 6.60
C LEU A 108 -11.14 0.28 7.16
N LYS A 109 -10.80 -1.01 7.24
CA LYS A 109 -9.50 -1.48 7.75
C LYS A 109 -8.33 -1.17 6.82
N ILE A 110 -8.56 -1.23 5.50
CA ILE A 110 -7.50 -1.04 4.50
C ILE A 110 -7.35 0.44 4.12
N TYR A 111 -8.45 1.14 3.84
CA TYR A 111 -8.43 2.49 3.27
C TYR A 111 -8.79 3.58 4.27
N GLY A 112 -9.28 3.22 5.47
CA GLY A 112 -9.80 4.20 6.43
C GLY A 112 -10.89 5.06 5.78
N THR A 113 -10.74 6.38 5.86
CA THR A 113 -11.72 7.32 5.29
C THR A 113 -11.72 7.38 3.76
N ARG A 114 -10.64 6.92 3.11
CA ARG A 114 -10.59 6.78 1.64
C ARG A 114 -11.50 5.67 1.13
N ALA A 115 -12.09 4.85 2.00
CA ALA A 115 -13.13 3.90 1.63
C ALA A 115 -14.30 4.55 0.87
N ARG A 116 -14.60 5.83 1.15
CA ARG A 116 -15.59 6.60 0.36
C ARG A 116 -15.14 6.83 -1.08
N GLU A 117 -13.86 7.10 -1.32
CA GLU A 117 -13.31 7.29 -2.66
C GLU A 117 -13.38 5.99 -3.46
N VAL A 118 -13.04 4.86 -2.84
CA VAL A 118 -13.20 3.53 -3.45
C VAL A 118 -14.65 3.30 -3.86
N CYS A 119 -15.61 3.50 -2.95
CA CYS A 119 -17.04 3.32 -3.25
C CYS A 119 -17.55 4.25 -4.36
N ARG A 120 -17.01 5.47 -4.49
CA ARG A 120 -17.42 6.42 -5.53
C ARG A 120 -17.12 5.92 -6.95
N LEU A 121 -16.06 5.14 -7.13
CA LEU A 121 -15.78 4.52 -8.43
C LEU A 121 -16.92 3.58 -8.88
N ALA A 122 -17.66 3.02 -7.94
CA ALA A 122 -18.78 2.12 -8.19
C ALA A 122 -20.15 2.83 -8.27
N SER A 123 -20.19 4.17 -8.25
CA SER A 123 -21.44 4.93 -8.37
C SER A 123 -22.03 4.84 -9.79
N GLU A 124 -21.18 4.94 -10.81
CA GLU A 124 -21.58 4.86 -12.23
C GLU A 124 -21.49 3.43 -12.79
N HIS A 125 -20.78 2.55 -12.08
CA HIS A 125 -20.54 1.17 -12.47
C HIS A 125 -20.89 0.22 -11.30
N PRO A 126 -22.18 -0.13 -11.13
CA PRO A 126 -22.64 -0.98 -10.02
C PRO A 126 -21.90 -2.32 -9.92
N GLU A 127 -21.41 -2.87 -11.03
CA GLU A 127 -20.60 -4.10 -11.06
C GLU A 127 -19.29 -3.98 -10.26
N LEU A 128 -18.78 -2.76 -10.04
CA LEU A 128 -17.59 -2.54 -9.20
C LEU A 128 -17.90 -2.68 -7.70
N ARG A 129 -19.19 -2.77 -7.31
CA ARG A 129 -19.60 -3.09 -5.93
C ARG A 129 -19.53 -4.60 -5.64
N GLU A 130 -19.50 -5.42 -6.68
CA GLU A 130 -19.47 -6.88 -6.52
C GLU A 130 -18.10 -7.34 -6.03
N PRO A 131 -18.05 -8.36 -5.14
CA PRO A 131 -16.79 -8.97 -4.74
C PRO A 131 -16.06 -9.59 -5.93
N PHE A 132 -14.82 -9.19 -6.17
CA PHE A 132 -13.93 -9.92 -7.08
C PHE A 132 -13.14 -11.03 -6.38
N CYS A 133 -13.17 -11.06 -5.04
CA CYS A 133 -12.65 -12.14 -4.20
C CYS A 133 -13.64 -12.38 -3.05
N GLU A 134 -14.30 -13.55 -3.04
CA GLU A 134 -15.32 -13.91 -2.06
C GLU A 134 -14.73 -14.13 -0.67
N GLU A 135 -13.55 -14.76 -0.58
CA GLU A 135 -12.88 -15.07 0.69
C GLU A 135 -12.56 -13.80 1.48
N THR A 136 -12.08 -12.75 0.82
CA THR A 136 -11.76 -11.48 1.48
C THR A 136 -12.94 -10.50 1.50
N GLY A 137 -13.90 -10.64 0.59
CA GLY A 137 -14.95 -9.65 0.35
C GLY A 137 -14.44 -8.41 -0.37
N SER A 138 -13.28 -8.49 -1.04
CA SER A 138 -12.73 -7.36 -1.80
C SER A 138 -13.56 -7.08 -3.04
N ILE A 139 -13.90 -5.81 -3.28
CA ILE A 139 -14.82 -5.40 -4.36
C ILE A 139 -14.08 -4.92 -5.61
N GLY A 140 -14.73 -5.01 -6.77
CA GLY A 140 -14.11 -4.63 -8.05
C GLY A 140 -13.55 -3.20 -8.07
N ALA A 141 -14.17 -2.28 -7.34
CA ALA A 141 -13.70 -0.90 -7.21
C ALA A 141 -12.28 -0.79 -6.64
N GLU A 142 -11.86 -1.72 -5.77
CA GLU A 142 -10.50 -1.72 -5.21
C GLU A 142 -9.44 -1.97 -6.27
N VAL A 143 -9.75 -2.78 -7.30
CA VAL A 143 -8.85 -2.99 -8.44
C VAL A 143 -8.65 -1.67 -9.17
N VAL A 144 -9.74 -1.02 -9.58
CA VAL A 144 -9.68 0.25 -10.32
C VAL A 144 -8.98 1.33 -9.49
N PHE A 145 -9.27 1.39 -8.19
CA PHE A 145 -8.66 2.34 -7.26
C PHE A 145 -7.15 2.15 -7.15
N SER A 146 -6.69 0.89 -7.04
CA SER A 146 -5.27 0.55 -6.94
C SER A 146 -4.45 1.14 -8.09
N PHE A 147 -4.96 1.02 -9.33
CA PHE A 147 -4.27 1.53 -10.51
C PHE A 147 -4.43 3.03 -10.72
N ARG A 148 -5.62 3.60 -10.48
CA ARG A 148 -5.86 5.03 -10.73
C ARG A 148 -5.34 5.96 -9.63
N HIS A 149 -5.29 5.49 -8.39
CA HIS A 149 -5.03 6.34 -7.22
C HIS A 149 -3.89 5.86 -6.33
N GLU A 150 -3.38 4.63 -6.49
CA GLU A 150 -2.34 4.07 -5.61
C GLU A 150 -1.12 3.53 -6.37
N MET A 151 -0.97 3.93 -7.63
CA MET A 151 0.16 3.61 -8.50
C MET A 151 0.46 2.11 -8.56
N ALA A 152 -0.57 1.26 -8.58
CA ALA A 152 -0.36 -0.12 -8.98
C ALA A 152 0.05 -0.15 -10.47
N GLU A 153 1.11 -0.88 -10.78
CA GLU A 153 1.58 -1.08 -12.16
C GLU A 153 1.22 -2.50 -12.64
N THR A 154 1.19 -3.44 -11.71
CA THR A 154 0.97 -4.88 -11.95
C THR A 154 -0.19 -5.43 -11.12
N LEU A 155 -0.74 -6.59 -11.52
CA LEU A 155 -1.66 -7.36 -10.67
C LEU A 155 -1.00 -7.79 -9.35
N GLY A 156 0.33 -7.96 -9.33
CA GLY A 156 1.08 -8.18 -8.09
C GLY A 156 0.98 -7.00 -7.12
N ASP A 157 1.07 -5.76 -7.59
CA ASP A 157 0.86 -4.57 -6.76
C ASP A 157 -0.56 -4.52 -6.21
N CYS A 158 -1.54 -4.74 -7.08
CA CYS A 158 -2.95 -4.73 -6.72
C CYS A 158 -3.25 -5.79 -5.66
N LEU A 159 -2.96 -7.07 -5.93
CA LEU A 159 -3.42 -8.20 -5.12
C LEU A 159 -2.58 -8.43 -3.86
N LEU A 160 -1.26 -8.24 -3.91
CA LEU A 160 -0.39 -8.54 -2.76
C LEU A 160 -0.11 -7.33 -1.87
N ARG A 161 -0.18 -6.11 -2.41
CA ARG A 161 0.27 -4.89 -1.70
C ARG A 161 -0.84 -3.89 -1.40
N ARG A 162 -1.85 -3.74 -2.26
CA ARG A 162 -2.96 -2.79 -2.06
C ARG A 162 -4.18 -3.44 -1.44
N THR A 163 -4.73 -4.46 -2.10
CA THR A 163 -5.91 -5.16 -1.61
C THR A 163 -5.56 -6.25 -0.60
N LEU A 164 -4.34 -6.80 -0.62
CA LEU A 164 -3.92 -7.90 0.26
C LEU A 164 -4.74 -9.20 0.05
N VAL A 165 -5.43 -9.33 -1.09
CA VAL A 165 -6.08 -10.58 -1.51
C VAL A 165 -5.07 -11.73 -1.60
N GLY A 166 -3.85 -11.46 -2.05
CA GLY A 166 -2.80 -12.47 -2.13
C GLY A 166 -2.30 -13.02 -0.78
N LEU A 167 -2.78 -12.51 0.35
CA LEU A 167 -2.48 -13.03 1.69
C LEU A 167 -3.52 -14.05 2.19
N ASP A 168 -4.57 -14.31 1.40
CA ASP A 168 -5.60 -15.29 1.71
C ASP A 168 -5.14 -16.73 1.49
N SER A 169 -6.03 -17.69 1.76
CA SER A 169 -5.69 -19.11 1.67
C SER A 169 -5.33 -19.55 0.25
N SER A 170 -5.92 -18.91 -0.76
CA SER A 170 -5.73 -19.18 -2.18
C SER A 170 -4.52 -18.45 -2.79
N VAL A 171 -3.87 -17.58 -2.00
CA VAL A 171 -2.87 -16.60 -2.45
C VAL A 171 -3.36 -15.77 -3.66
N GLY A 172 -4.65 -15.47 -3.69
CA GLY A 172 -5.33 -14.72 -4.75
C GLY A 172 -5.44 -15.42 -6.12
N THR A 173 -5.16 -16.72 -6.19
CA THR A 173 -5.25 -17.48 -7.46
C THR A 173 -6.68 -17.64 -7.96
N ASP A 174 -7.67 -17.58 -7.07
CA ASP A 174 -9.10 -17.63 -7.41
C ASP A 174 -9.64 -16.26 -7.89
N ALA A 175 -8.87 -15.18 -7.70
CA ALA A 175 -9.30 -13.80 -7.90
C ALA A 175 -8.56 -13.11 -9.06
N VAL A 176 -7.35 -13.55 -9.41
CA VAL A 176 -6.49 -12.88 -10.40
C VAL A 176 -7.16 -12.71 -11.77
N GLU A 177 -7.85 -13.73 -12.25
CA GLU A 177 -8.59 -13.68 -13.52
C GLU A 177 -9.73 -12.65 -13.50
N ARG A 178 -10.43 -12.53 -12.36
CA ARG A 178 -11.48 -11.52 -12.17
C ARG A 178 -10.88 -10.12 -12.16
N ALA A 179 -9.76 -9.92 -11.47
CA ALA A 179 -9.05 -8.65 -11.45
C ALA A 179 -8.55 -8.23 -12.85
N ALA A 180 -8.02 -9.17 -13.64
CA ALA A 180 -7.58 -8.91 -15.01
C ALA A 180 -8.75 -8.48 -15.92
N ARG A 181 -9.92 -9.12 -15.80
CA ARG A 181 -11.13 -8.71 -16.53
C ARG A 181 -11.58 -7.29 -16.17
N LEU A 182 -11.54 -6.93 -14.89
CA LEU A 182 -11.83 -5.57 -14.44
C LEU A 182 -10.82 -4.56 -15.01
N ALA A 183 -9.53 -4.92 -15.04
CA ALA A 183 -8.50 -4.07 -15.62
C ALA A 183 -8.70 -3.84 -17.13
N ARG A 184 -9.08 -4.88 -17.89
CA ARG A 184 -9.47 -4.72 -19.31
C ARG A 184 -10.62 -3.74 -19.47
N LYS A 185 -11.66 -3.90 -18.67
CA LYS A 185 -12.89 -3.10 -18.79
C LYS A 185 -12.71 -1.65 -18.36
N PHE A 186 -11.95 -1.38 -17.30
CA PHE A 186 -11.92 -0.07 -16.65
C PHE A 186 -10.56 0.66 -16.71
N LEU A 187 -9.49 -0.01 -17.15
CA LEU A 187 -8.13 0.53 -17.17
C LEU A 187 -7.49 0.48 -18.56
N SER A 188 -8.30 0.24 -19.61
CA SER A 188 -7.84 0.18 -21.00
C SER A 188 -6.76 -0.87 -21.27
N TRP A 189 -6.73 -1.96 -20.49
CA TRP A 189 -5.81 -3.06 -20.76
C TRP A 189 -6.27 -3.85 -21.99
N ASP A 190 -5.35 -4.10 -22.90
CA ASP A 190 -5.58 -5.08 -23.96
C ASP A 190 -5.52 -6.53 -23.41
N GLU A 191 -5.97 -7.47 -24.24
CA GLU A 191 -6.00 -8.89 -23.90
C GLU A 191 -4.63 -9.48 -23.64
N GLY A 192 -3.62 -9.05 -24.42
CA GLY A 192 -2.25 -9.53 -24.27
C GLY A 192 -1.64 -9.10 -22.94
N ARG A 193 -1.85 -7.84 -22.53
CA ARG A 193 -1.42 -7.34 -21.21
C ARG A 193 -2.11 -8.10 -20.10
N ALA A 194 -3.42 -8.26 -20.17
CA ALA A 194 -4.18 -8.98 -19.14
C ALA A 194 -3.69 -10.42 -18.98
N ALA A 195 -3.49 -11.15 -20.08
CA ALA A 195 -2.97 -12.52 -20.05
C ALA A 195 -1.56 -12.59 -19.45
N ARG A 196 -0.64 -11.69 -19.86
CA ARG A 196 0.72 -11.64 -19.31
C ARG A 196 0.73 -11.36 -17.80
N GLU A 197 -0.08 -10.42 -17.35
CA GLU A 197 -0.17 -10.06 -15.93
C GLU A 197 -0.72 -11.19 -15.06
N VAL A 198 -1.69 -11.95 -15.58
CA VAL A 198 -2.19 -13.17 -14.90
C VAL A 198 -1.07 -14.21 -14.82
N GLU A 199 -0.39 -14.49 -15.94
CA GLU A 199 0.71 -15.45 -15.99
C GLU A 199 1.83 -15.07 -15.01
N ASP A 200 2.27 -13.81 -15.03
CA ASP A 200 3.32 -13.30 -14.16
C ASP A 200 2.92 -13.35 -12.68
N TYR A 201 1.65 -13.06 -12.36
CA TYR A 201 1.14 -13.20 -10.99
C TYR A 201 1.16 -14.66 -10.54
N LEU A 202 0.63 -15.58 -11.35
CA LEU A 202 0.58 -17.01 -11.04
C LEU A 202 1.99 -17.57 -10.82
N ARG A 203 2.92 -17.27 -11.73
CA ARG A 203 4.33 -17.63 -11.62
C ARG A 203 4.96 -17.07 -10.35
N TYR A 204 4.65 -15.83 -9.97
CA TYR A 204 5.17 -15.22 -8.75
C TYR A 204 4.67 -15.91 -7.49
N VAL A 205 3.38 -16.29 -7.41
CA VAL A 205 2.80 -16.89 -6.20
C VAL A 205 3.07 -18.39 -6.08
N GLU A 206 3.52 -19.07 -7.12
CA GLU A 206 3.95 -20.48 -7.07
C GLU A 206 5.02 -20.73 -6.00
N ARG A 207 5.91 -19.76 -5.74
CA ARG A 207 6.95 -19.88 -4.70
C ARG A 207 6.41 -19.95 -3.26
N PHE A 208 5.12 -19.70 -3.07
CA PHE A 208 4.45 -19.78 -1.77
C PHE A 208 3.70 -21.11 -1.56
N LYS A 209 3.62 -21.95 -2.59
CA LYS A 209 3.14 -23.33 -2.49
C LYS A 209 4.29 -24.26 -2.08
#